data_AF-A0AAU2GSZ7-F1
#
_entry.id   AF-A0AAU2GSZ7-F1
#
_cell.length_a   1.000
_cell.length_b   1.000
_cell.length_c   1.000
_cell.angle_alpha   90.00
_cell.angle_beta   90.00
_cell.angle_gamma   90.00
#
_symmetry.space_group_name_H-M   'P 1'
#
loop_
_entity.id
_entity.type
_entity.pdbx_description
1 polymer ?
#
loop_
_entity_poly.entity_id
_entity_poly.type
_entity_poly.pdbx_seq_one_letter_code
_entity_poly.pdbx_strand_id
1 'polypeptide(L)'
;MIKLRVGRPDVPDVLPGAGHKVISAYRELPLVSTQGDGFRSFVQVLLHAMVRPTPIVVIDEPEAFLHPPQARLLGRLLAGMEVQTQLFVATHSADFLAGVLEARERRPLSIVRLDRASGTPQVRVLATEAVQALLDTPLLRYSNLPSGLFYDQVVLCEAAGDCQFYAAAFDATKDAAGTHENTLFLQTSGLAALTTTAQHLRRCGIHTAVIADFDILREYGGLRNAFRRLGGFADALRNDVKAVNDFANGTRVVPTVDGFRSAVNQSFEGSSGLASLTSQMVDDLMKLLKGASGWDVLKKAGLSGLQGDEHAAAQRVLDAAADLGLFIAPCGELESWVRQVSNAKKSTWSRRVFEEGWYAKPTSELRAFCESIRAFFKDGVADYDRAVAQALRVNSELGESEASVTNASNQILTEVRVIRATAMYAGKPIPGSLWAEGAATTGTDLAPGDTFTVKLGKMVWVEHEGFFPREATELALTVYFRDAAGLWWERDGQALPTRLLNGPSQPDPRPE
;
A
#
# COMPACT_ATOMS: atom_id res chain seq x y z
N MET A 1 -50.17 3.90 -25.64
CA MET A 1 -49.09 3.35 -24.80
C MET A 1 -48.03 2.75 -25.73
N ILE A 2 -46.79 3.24 -25.71
CA ILE A 2 -45.71 2.74 -26.59
C ILE A 2 -45.26 1.37 -26.07
N LYS A 3 -45.15 0.37 -26.96
CA LYS A 3 -44.69 -0.99 -26.64
C LYS A 3 -43.34 -1.23 -27.31
N LEU A 4 -42.31 -1.47 -26.51
CA LEU A 4 -40.96 -1.79 -26.99
C LEU A 4 -40.80 -3.31 -27.14
N ARG A 5 -40.09 -3.73 -28.19
CA ARG A 5 -39.77 -5.14 -28.49
C ARG A 5 -38.27 -5.30 -28.67
N VAL A 6 -37.74 -6.48 -28.39
CA VAL A 6 -36.30 -6.78 -28.45
C VAL A 6 -36.05 -8.07 -29.22
N GLY A 7 -34.99 -8.08 -30.04
CA GLY A 7 -34.51 -9.25 -30.76
C GLY A 7 -34.06 -8.89 -32.18
N ARG A 8 -33.64 -9.89 -32.94
CA ARG A 8 -33.42 -9.77 -34.39
C ARG A 8 -34.49 -10.60 -35.08
N PRO A 9 -35.24 -10.05 -36.05
CA PRO A 9 -36.15 -10.86 -36.84
C PRO A 9 -35.35 -11.82 -37.74
N ASP A 10 -35.91 -12.99 -38.02
CA ASP A 10 -35.30 -13.98 -38.94
C ASP A 10 -35.43 -13.57 -40.43
N VAL A 11 -35.86 -12.35 -40.68
CA VAL A 11 -36.05 -11.79 -42.02
C VAL A 11 -35.00 -10.68 -42.21
N PRO A 12 -34.20 -10.71 -43.30
CA PRO A 12 -33.24 -9.64 -43.57
C PRO A 12 -33.96 -8.29 -43.74
N ASP A 13 -33.38 -7.24 -43.17
CA ASP A 13 -33.87 -5.86 -43.32
C ASP A 13 -33.61 -5.39 -44.75
N VAL A 14 -34.65 -5.39 -45.58
CA VAL A 14 -34.58 -4.90 -46.97
C VAL A 14 -35.65 -3.82 -47.21
N LEU A 15 -35.25 -2.63 -47.66
CA LEU A 15 -36.14 -1.55 -48.14
C LEU A 15 -36.36 -1.65 -49.66
N PRO A 16 -37.47 -1.13 -50.23
CA PRO A 16 -38.89 -1.24 -49.84
C PRO A 16 -39.65 -2.21 -50.79
N GLY A 17 -40.56 -3.02 -50.24
CA GLY A 17 -41.43 -3.95 -50.97
C GLY A 17 -41.90 -5.16 -50.14
N ALA A 18 -41.13 -5.53 -49.12
CA ALA A 18 -41.44 -6.59 -48.15
C ALA A 18 -41.98 -6.06 -46.81
N GLY A 19 -42.48 -4.82 -46.77
CA GLY A 19 -42.80 -4.09 -45.54
C GLY A 19 -43.72 -4.86 -44.60
N HIS A 20 -44.74 -5.55 -45.12
CA HIS A 20 -45.65 -6.34 -44.27
C HIS A 20 -44.96 -7.53 -43.58
N LYS A 21 -44.09 -8.27 -44.28
CA LYS A 21 -43.40 -9.43 -43.69
C LYS A 21 -42.40 -8.99 -42.63
N VAL A 22 -41.64 -7.93 -42.90
CA VAL A 22 -40.68 -7.36 -41.96
C VAL A 22 -41.39 -6.79 -40.73
N ILE A 23 -42.46 -6.00 -40.92
CA ILE A 23 -43.27 -5.45 -39.81
C ILE A 23 -43.88 -6.57 -38.96
N SER A 24 -44.41 -7.62 -39.58
CA SER A 24 -44.96 -8.77 -38.83
C SER A 24 -43.88 -9.48 -38.01
N ALA A 25 -42.70 -9.73 -38.58
CA ALA A 25 -41.58 -10.33 -37.87
C ALA A 25 -41.15 -9.48 -36.65
N TYR A 26 -41.06 -8.15 -36.81
CA TYR A 26 -40.79 -7.24 -35.67
C TYR A 26 -41.91 -7.23 -34.63
N ARG A 27 -43.18 -7.45 -35.01
CA ARG A 27 -44.33 -7.56 -34.08
C ARG A 27 -44.37 -8.89 -33.32
N GLU A 28 -43.72 -9.92 -33.82
CA GLU A 28 -43.63 -11.22 -33.16
C GLU A 28 -42.51 -11.27 -32.10
N LEU A 29 -41.52 -10.37 -32.20
CA LEU A 29 -40.47 -10.25 -31.20
C LEU A 29 -41.04 -10.04 -29.78
N PRO A 30 -40.42 -10.62 -28.76
CA PRO A 30 -40.91 -10.51 -27.39
C PRO A 30 -40.92 -9.05 -26.92
N LEU A 31 -41.88 -8.74 -26.05
CA LEU A 31 -42.00 -7.42 -25.45
C LEU A 31 -40.89 -7.22 -24.41
N VAL A 32 -40.39 -5.99 -24.27
CA VAL A 32 -39.45 -5.64 -23.19
C VAL A 32 -40.09 -5.87 -21.82
N SER A 33 -41.40 -5.64 -21.69
CA SER A 33 -42.15 -5.85 -20.44
C SER A 33 -42.27 -7.31 -20.00
N THR A 34 -42.00 -8.27 -20.90
CA THR A 34 -42.00 -9.71 -20.58
C THR A 34 -40.59 -10.26 -20.39
N GLN A 35 -39.56 -9.41 -20.41
CA GLN A 35 -38.19 -9.79 -20.11
C GLN A 35 -37.94 -9.79 -18.60
N GLY A 36 -36.84 -10.43 -18.17
CA GLY A 36 -36.41 -10.40 -16.78
C GLY A 36 -36.07 -8.99 -16.29
N ASP A 37 -36.09 -8.81 -14.97
CA ASP A 37 -35.98 -7.49 -14.33
C ASP A 37 -34.68 -6.76 -14.64
N GLY A 38 -33.55 -7.46 -14.76
CA GLY A 38 -32.28 -6.85 -15.17
C GLY A 38 -32.36 -6.19 -16.56
N PHE A 39 -32.94 -6.88 -17.55
CA PHE A 39 -33.10 -6.30 -18.89
C PHE A 39 -34.07 -5.12 -18.90
N ARG A 40 -35.16 -5.22 -18.13
CA ARG A 40 -36.13 -4.12 -17.96
C ARG A 40 -35.47 -2.90 -17.33
N SER A 41 -34.69 -3.07 -16.26
CA SER A 41 -33.94 -2.02 -15.57
C SER A 41 -32.94 -1.35 -16.53
N PHE A 42 -32.14 -2.14 -17.24
CA PHE A 42 -31.17 -1.65 -18.23
C PHE A 42 -31.82 -0.74 -19.28
N VAL A 43 -32.92 -1.21 -19.90
CA VAL A 43 -33.64 -0.44 -20.92
C VAL A 43 -34.27 0.83 -20.32
N GLN A 44 -34.81 0.73 -19.11
CA GLN A 44 -35.41 1.86 -18.42
C GLN A 44 -34.38 2.97 -18.16
N VAL A 45 -33.21 2.64 -17.59
CA VAL A 45 -32.14 3.61 -17.32
C VAL A 45 -31.70 4.32 -18.60
N LEU A 46 -31.46 3.57 -19.68
CA LEU A 46 -31.07 4.16 -20.97
C LEU A 46 -32.15 5.08 -21.55
N LEU A 47 -33.41 4.66 -21.55
CA LEU A 47 -34.49 5.48 -22.08
C LEU A 47 -34.68 6.76 -21.29
N HIS A 48 -34.58 6.70 -19.96
CA HIS A 48 -34.66 7.89 -19.11
C HIS A 48 -33.51 8.86 -19.36
N ALA A 49 -32.29 8.35 -19.53
CA ALA A 49 -31.14 9.19 -19.84
C ALA A 49 -31.21 9.77 -21.27
N MET A 50 -31.72 9.03 -22.26
CA MET A 50 -31.65 9.39 -23.69
C MET A 50 -32.86 10.17 -24.22
N VAL A 51 -34.08 9.80 -23.82
CA VAL A 51 -35.31 10.26 -24.49
C VAL A 51 -35.77 11.62 -23.96
N ARG A 52 -35.40 11.98 -22.74
CA ARG A 52 -35.70 13.28 -22.13
C ARG A 52 -34.40 13.92 -21.66
N PRO A 53 -33.76 14.78 -22.47
CA PRO A 53 -32.58 15.51 -22.02
C PRO A 53 -33.00 16.53 -20.96
N THR A 54 -33.04 16.12 -19.70
CA THR A 54 -33.06 17.03 -18.57
C THR A 54 -31.64 17.56 -18.37
N PRO A 55 -31.46 18.79 -17.83
CA PRO A 55 -30.12 19.32 -17.58
C PRO A 55 -29.32 18.46 -16.61
N ILE A 56 -30.00 17.82 -15.65
CA ILE A 56 -29.41 16.95 -14.63
C ILE A 56 -30.23 15.66 -14.54
N VAL A 57 -29.55 14.52 -14.44
CA VAL A 57 -30.11 13.22 -14.09
C VAL A 57 -29.28 12.62 -12.96
N VAL A 58 -29.95 12.12 -11.95
CA VAL A 58 -29.35 11.39 -10.83
C VAL A 58 -29.78 9.94 -10.93
N ILE A 59 -28.84 9.01 -10.86
CA ILE A 59 -29.07 7.57 -10.96
C ILE A 59 -28.40 6.92 -9.77
N ASP A 60 -29.17 6.15 -9.00
CA ASP A 60 -28.68 5.39 -7.86
C ASP A 60 -28.65 3.91 -8.24
N GLU A 61 -27.49 3.27 -8.09
CA GLU A 61 -27.21 1.86 -8.39
C GLU A 61 -27.75 1.38 -9.76
N PRO A 62 -27.32 1.98 -10.89
CA PRO A 62 -27.77 1.58 -12.23
C PRO A 62 -27.51 0.10 -12.57
N GLU A 63 -26.53 -0.51 -11.91
CA GLU A 63 -26.18 -1.93 -12.02
C GLU A 63 -27.14 -2.88 -11.30
N ALA A 64 -28.11 -2.37 -10.53
CA ALA A 64 -29.01 -3.22 -9.76
C ALA A 64 -29.70 -4.25 -10.68
N PHE A 65 -29.59 -5.52 -10.31
CA PHE A 65 -30.10 -6.68 -11.07
C PHE A 65 -29.38 -6.99 -12.40
N LEU A 66 -28.25 -6.33 -12.70
CA LEU A 66 -27.45 -6.59 -13.90
C LEU A 66 -26.31 -7.57 -13.61
N HIS A 67 -26.11 -8.53 -14.51
CA HIS A 67 -24.89 -9.35 -14.50
C HIS A 67 -23.67 -8.48 -14.87
N PRO A 68 -22.45 -8.75 -14.35
CA PRO A 68 -21.26 -7.91 -14.58
C PRO A 68 -21.03 -7.37 -16.00
N PRO A 69 -21.15 -8.17 -17.10
CA PRO A 69 -20.99 -7.65 -18.46
C PRO A 69 -22.08 -6.65 -18.88
N GLN A 70 -23.29 -6.77 -18.33
CA GLN A 70 -24.39 -5.83 -18.58
C GLN A 70 -24.17 -4.52 -17.83
N ALA A 71 -23.71 -4.57 -16.56
CA ALA A 71 -23.33 -3.38 -15.80
C ALA A 71 -22.21 -2.59 -16.51
N ARG A 72 -21.19 -3.30 -17.00
CA ARG A 72 -20.11 -2.70 -17.81
C ARG A 72 -20.62 -2.10 -19.12
N LEU A 73 -21.52 -2.78 -19.81
CA LEU A 73 -22.15 -2.24 -21.03
C LEU A 73 -22.96 -0.97 -20.71
N LEU A 74 -23.72 -0.96 -19.61
CA LEU A 74 -24.51 0.19 -19.21
C LEU A 74 -23.64 1.41 -18.92
N GLY A 75 -22.56 1.23 -18.14
CA GLY A 75 -21.59 2.29 -17.85
C GLY A 75 -20.98 2.88 -19.13
N ARG A 76 -20.59 2.01 -20.07
CA ARG A 76 -20.04 2.44 -21.36
C ARG A 76 -21.02 3.24 -22.19
N LEU A 77 -22.29 2.80 -22.25
CA LEU A 77 -23.33 3.50 -22.98
C LEU A 77 -23.62 4.87 -22.36
N LEU A 78 -23.82 4.94 -21.03
CA LEU A 78 -24.10 6.20 -20.34
C LEU A 78 -22.97 7.23 -20.47
N ALA A 79 -21.71 6.78 -20.34
CA ALA A 79 -20.55 7.66 -20.52
C ALA A 79 -20.35 8.09 -21.98
N GLY A 80 -20.75 7.25 -22.94
CA GLY A 80 -20.63 7.51 -24.37
C GLY A 80 -21.79 8.29 -25.01
N MET A 81 -22.79 8.71 -24.22
CA MET A 81 -23.92 9.49 -24.70
C MET A 81 -23.51 10.94 -25.00
N GLU A 82 -23.74 11.38 -26.25
CA GLU A 82 -23.51 12.76 -26.70
C GLU A 82 -24.74 13.65 -26.44
N VAL A 83 -25.14 13.77 -25.17
CA VAL A 83 -26.30 14.58 -24.74
C VAL A 83 -25.84 15.65 -23.76
N GLN A 84 -26.40 16.87 -23.85
CA GLN A 84 -26.15 17.95 -22.88
C GLN A 84 -26.89 17.74 -21.53
N THR A 85 -26.69 16.58 -20.93
CA THR A 85 -27.27 16.20 -19.63
C THR A 85 -26.15 15.88 -18.66
N GLN A 86 -26.09 16.54 -17.51
CA GLN A 86 -25.18 16.18 -16.41
C GLN A 86 -25.69 14.92 -15.70
N LEU A 87 -24.84 13.90 -15.56
CA LEU A 87 -25.16 12.65 -14.87
C LEU A 87 -24.45 12.62 -13.52
N PHE A 88 -25.21 12.37 -12.45
CA PHE A 88 -24.69 11.97 -11.16
C PHE A 88 -25.06 10.51 -10.95
N VAL A 89 -24.07 9.65 -10.79
CA VAL A 89 -24.27 8.21 -10.63
C VAL A 89 -23.64 7.76 -9.32
N ALA A 90 -24.44 7.17 -8.45
CA ALA A 90 -23.96 6.41 -7.30
C ALA A 90 -23.88 4.93 -7.69
N THR A 91 -22.76 4.28 -7.41
CA THR A 91 -22.49 2.90 -7.81
C THR A 91 -21.55 2.24 -6.80
N HIS A 92 -21.70 0.94 -6.61
CA HIS A 92 -20.77 0.08 -5.88
C HIS A 92 -20.11 -0.96 -6.81
N SER A 93 -20.33 -0.84 -8.12
CA SER A 93 -19.89 -1.81 -9.13
C SER A 93 -18.60 -1.39 -9.81
N ALA A 94 -17.57 -2.21 -9.63
CA ALA A 94 -16.32 -2.10 -10.38
C ALA A 94 -16.54 -2.30 -11.89
N ASP A 95 -17.46 -3.19 -12.28
CA ASP A 95 -17.78 -3.44 -13.68
C ASP A 95 -18.43 -2.24 -14.36
N PHE A 96 -19.37 -1.59 -13.68
CA PHE A 96 -19.98 -0.35 -14.16
C PHE A 96 -18.93 0.75 -14.35
N LEU A 97 -18.08 0.98 -13.35
CA LEU A 97 -17.01 1.97 -13.40
C LEU A 97 -16.00 1.67 -14.53
N ALA A 98 -15.65 0.41 -14.73
CA ALA A 98 -14.80 -0.01 -15.84
C ALA A 98 -15.43 0.33 -17.19
N GLY A 99 -16.74 0.13 -17.34
CA GLY A 99 -17.50 0.54 -18.52
C GLY A 99 -17.47 2.05 -18.76
N VAL A 100 -17.65 2.85 -17.69
CA VAL A 100 -17.57 4.32 -17.77
C VAL A 100 -16.19 4.77 -18.25
N LEU A 101 -15.12 4.18 -17.70
CA LEU A 101 -13.74 4.54 -18.03
C LEU A 101 -13.34 4.16 -19.48
N GLU A 102 -13.97 3.15 -20.07
CA GLU A 102 -13.81 2.80 -21.50
C GLU A 102 -14.29 3.90 -22.46
N ALA A 103 -15.28 4.71 -22.05
CA ALA A 103 -15.89 5.74 -22.88
C ALA A 103 -15.60 7.18 -22.41
N ARG A 104 -14.67 7.37 -21.46
CA ARG A 104 -14.35 8.66 -20.83
C ARG A 104 -13.92 9.77 -21.81
N GLU A 105 -13.33 9.42 -22.96
CA GLU A 105 -12.89 10.41 -23.94
C GLU A 105 -14.06 11.17 -24.59
N ARG A 106 -15.29 10.63 -24.47
CA ARG A 106 -16.49 11.23 -25.01
C ARG A 106 -17.11 12.26 -24.07
N ARG A 107 -16.71 12.28 -22.80
CA ARG A 107 -17.38 13.08 -21.77
C ARG A 107 -16.50 13.34 -20.54
N PRO A 108 -16.45 14.59 -20.02
CA PRO A 108 -15.75 14.87 -18.76
C PRO A 108 -16.22 13.98 -17.61
N LEU A 109 -15.26 13.36 -16.92
CA LEU A 109 -15.48 12.41 -15.84
C LEU A 109 -14.83 12.89 -14.54
N SER A 110 -15.60 12.86 -13.46
CA SER A 110 -15.12 13.04 -12.08
C SER A 110 -15.56 11.84 -11.26
N ILE A 111 -14.62 11.22 -10.54
CA ILE A 111 -14.88 10.08 -9.67
C ILE A 111 -14.76 10.56 -8.22
N VAL A 112 -15.82 10.35 -7.45
CA VAL A 112 -15.88 10.76 -6.05
C VAL A 112 -16.04 9.51 -5.19
N ARG A 113 -15.06 9.24 -4.32
CA ARG A 113 -15.13 8.19 -3.32
C ARG A 113 -15.70 8.77 -2.03
N LEU A 114 -16.69 8.08 -1.48
CA LEU A 114 -17.26 8.35 -0.17
C LEU A 114 -16.71 7.31 0.81
N ASP A 115 -16.10 7.78 1.87
CA ASP A 115 -15.48 6.93 2.90
C ASP A 115 -16.16 7.20 4.25
N ARG A 116 -16.41 6.16 5.03
CA ARG A 116 -17.01 6.26 6.38
C ARG A 116 -16.19 5.54 7.45
N ALA A 117 -14.97 5.08 7.14
CA ALA A 117 -14.15 4.27 8.05
C ALA A 117 -13.85 4.96 9.38
N SER A 118 -13.74 6.30 9.39
CA SER A 118 -13.49 7.11 10.60
C SER A 118 -14.75 7.45 11.42
N GLY A 119 -15.94 6.94 11.03
CA GLY A 119 -17.23 7.34 11.61
C GLY A 119 -17.75 8.70 11.11
N THR A 120 -16.87 9.55 10.56
CA THR A 120 -17.26 10.76 9.81
C THR A 120 -17.21 10.50 8.31
N PRO A 121 -18.25 10.89 7.53
CA PRO A 121 -18.20 10.76 6.08
C PRO A 121 -17.12 11.67 5.50
N GLN A 122 -16.12 11.08 4.87
CA GLN A 122 -15.08 11.76 4.13
C GLN A 122 -15.36 11.65 2.63
N VAL A 123 -15.06 12.71 1.90
CA VAL A 123 -15.26 12.78 0.44
C VAL A 123 -13.90 13.01 -0.21
N ARG A 124 -13.54 12.15 -1.16
CA ARG A 124 -12.30 12.28 -1.92
C ARG A 124 -12.60 12.24 -3.41
N VAL A 125 -12.21 13.30 -4.12
CA VAL A 125 -12.18 13.28 -5.58
C VAL A 125 -10.95 12.49 -6.00
N LEU A 126 -11.15 11.40 -6.74
CA LEU A 126 -10.06 10.57 -7.24
C LEU A 126 -9.53 11.16 -8.55
N ALA A 127 -8.21 11.12 -8.72
CA ALA A 127 -7.60 11.44 -10.02
C ALA A 127 -8.04 10.39 -11.05
N THR A 128 -8.76 10.82 -12.08
CA THR A 128 -9.29 9.94 -13.13
C THR A 128 -8.16 9.12 -13.78
N GLU A 129 -6.98 9.73 -13.95
CA GLU A 129 -5.79 9.10 -14.52
C GLU A 129 -5.23 8.01 -13.61
N ALA A 130 -5.31 8.18 -12.28
CA ALA A 130 -4.85 7.17 -11.32
C ALA A 130 -5.77 5.94 -11.31
N VAL A 131 -7.10 6.16 -11.32
CA VAL A 131 -8.09 5.08 -11.41
C VAL A 131 -7.99 4.37 -12.75
N GLN A 132 -7.77 5.13 -13.82
CA GLN A 132 -7.52 4.56 -15.15
C GLN A 132 -6.25 3.72 -15.16
N ALA A 133 -5.13 4.21 -14.62
CA ALA A 133 -3.88 3.44 -14.58
C ALA A 133 -4.04 2.12 -13.81
N LEU A 134 -4.85 2.11 -12.74
CA LEU A 134 -5.22 0.90 -12.01
C LEU A 134 -5.97 -0.09 -12.92
N LEU A 135 -6.95 0.40 -13.70
CA LEU A 135 -7.69 -0.45 -14.64
C LEU A 135 -6.89 -0.82 -15.88
N ASP A 136 -5.96 -0.01 -16.38
CA ASP A 136 -5.20 -0.27 -17.60
C ASP A 136 -4.06 -1.26 -17.39
N THR A 137 -3.58 -1.39 -16.16
CA THR A 137 -2.54 -2.36 -15.82
C THR A 137 -3.10 -3.78 -15.96
N PRO A 138 -2.66 -4.61 -16.93
CA PRO A 138 -3.33 -5.87 -17.27
C PRO A 138 -3.49 -6.84 -16.08
N LEU A 139 -2.47 -6.97 -15.25
CA LEU A 139 -2.52 -7.82 -14.05
C LEU A 139 -3.52 -7.32 -13.00
N LEU A 140 -3.73 -6.01 -12.94
CA LEU A 140 -4.68 -5.41 -11.99
C LEU A 140 -6.11 -5.46 -12.57
N ARG A 141 -6.27 -5.17 -13.88
CA ARG A 141 -7.54 -5.21 -14.62
C ARG A 141 -8.30 -6.51 -14.50
N TYR A 142 -7.60 -7.64 -14.65
CA TYR A 142 -8.20 -8.98 -14.69
C TYR A 142 -8.16 -9.70 -13.33
N SER A 143 -7.89 -8.96 -12.26
CA SER A 143 -7.95 -9.45 -10.89
C SER A 143 -9.15 -8.82 -10.15
N ASN A 144 -9.34 -9.18 -8.88
CA ASN A 144 -10.32 -8.53 -8.00
C ASN A 144 -9.88 -7.14 -7.49
N LEU A 145 -8.74 -6.61 -7.95
CA LEU A 145 -8.20 -5.30 -7.54
C LEU A 145 -9.13 -4.11 -7.81
N PRO A 146 -9.87 -4.03 -8.93
CA PRO A 146 -10.84 -2.96 -9.15
C PRO A 146 -11.92 -2.90 -8.07
N SER A 147 -12.29 -4.05 -7.49
CA SER A 147 -13.22 -4.11 -6.37
C SER A 147 -12.67 -3.40 -5.14
N GLY A 148 -11.35 -3.34 -4.96
CA GLY A 148 -10.69 -2.64 -3.86
C GLY A 148 -11.03 -1.16 -3.74
N LEU A 149 -11.52 -0.51 -4.80
CA LEU A 149 -12.05 0.86 -4.76
C LEU A 149 -13.25 1.02 -3.81
N PHE A 150 -14.00 -0.06 -3.58
CA PHE A 150 -15.22 -0.10 -2.79
C PHE A 150 -15.04 -0.72 -1.40
N TYR A 151 -13.82 -1.11 -1.04
CA TYR A 151 -13.48 -1.55 0.32
C TYR A 151 -12.90 -0.39 1.12
N ASP A 152 -13.02 -0.45 2.45
CA ASP A 152 -12.44 0.58 3.33
C ASP A 152 -10.91 0.49 3.24
N GLN A 153 -10.39 -0.74 3.23
CA GLN A 153 -8.97 -1.04 3.23
C GLN A 153 -8.63 -2.31 2.46
N VAL A 154 -7.40 -2.38 1.96
CA VAL A 154 -6.86 -3.50 1.20
C VAL A 154 -5.58 -4.01 1.84
N VAL A 155 -5.45 -5.33 1.98
CA VAL A 155 -4.21 -5.99 2.38
C VAL A 155 -3.70 -6.80 1.19
N LEU A 156 -2.46 -6.55 0.77
CA LEU A 156 -1.83 -7.24 -0.34
C LEU A 156 -0.89 -8.33 0.17
N CYS A 157 -1.00 -9.53 -0.39
CA CYS A 157 -0.09 -10.65 -0.11
C CYS A 157 0.57 -11.16 -1.39
N GLU A 158 1.65 -11.95 -1.24
CA GLU A 158 2.43 -12.49 -2.36
C GLU A 158 1.77 -13.68 -3.07
N ALA A 159 0.86 -14.42 -2.42
CA ALA A 159 0.16 -15.52 -3.07
C ALA A 159 -1.26 -15.73 -2.55
N ALA A 160 -1.99 -16.59 -3.26
CA ALA A 160 -3.38 -16.95 -2.96
C ALA A 160 -3.53 -17.54 -1.56
N GLY A 161 -2.64 -18.45 -1.19
CA GLY A 161 -2.67 -19.15 0.09
C GLY A 161 -2.48 -18.19 1.26
N ASP A 162 -1.58 -17.22 1.13
CA ASP A 162 -1.36 -16.16 2.10
C ASP A 162 -2.61 -15.30 2.28
N CYS A 163 -3.23 -14.87 1.18
CA CYS A 163 -4.47 -14.10 1.24
C CYS A 163 -5.57 -14.85 2.00
N GLN A 164 -5.76 -16.13 1.69
CA GLN A 164 -6.77 -16.96 2.36
C GLN A 164 -6.47 -17.11 3.85
N PHE A 165 -5.22 -17.40 4.21
CA PHE A 165 -4.82 -17.59 5.60
C PHE A 165 -4.97 -16.30 6.42
N TYR A 166 -4.40 -15.19 5.93
CA TYR A 166 -4.47 -13.91 6.65
C TYR A 166 -5.88 -13.36 6.69
N ALA A 167 -6.70 -13.51 5.65
CA ALA A 167 -8.12 -13.15 5.70
C ALA A 167 -8.85 -13.92 6.80
N ALA A 168 -8.66 -15.25 6.87
CA ALA A 168 -9.28 -16.08 7.88
C ALA A 168 -8.76 -15.78 9.30
N ALA A 169 -7.47 -15.48 9.44
CA ALA A 169 -6.87 -15.06 10.70
C ALA A 169 -7.38 -13.67 11.15
N PHE A 170 -7.58 -12.74 10.21
CA PHE A 170 -8.23 -11.45 10.49
C PHE A 170 -9.64 -11.67 11.02
N ASP A 171 -10.46 -12.47 10.34
CA ASP A 171 -11.82 -12.77 10.79
C ASP A 171 -11.84 -13.39 12.19
N ALA A 172 -10.91 -14.31 12.49
CA ALA A 172 -10.78 -14.96 13.79
C ALA A 172 -10.25 -14.06 14.92
N THR A 173 -9.58 -12.96 14.58
CA THR A 173 -8.98 -12.00 15.54
C THR A 173 -9.81 -10.73 15.69
N LYS A 174 -10.94 -10.64 15.00
CA LYS A 174 -11.83 -9.48 15.06
C LYS A 174 -12.47 -9.34 16.45
N ASP A 175 -12.53 -8.10 16.94
CA ASP A 175 -13.32 -7.79 18.13
C ASP A 175 -14.82 -7.92 17.80
N ALA A 176 -15.52 -8.79 18.53
CA ALA A 176 -16.95 -9.03 18.34
C ALA A 176 -17.80 -7.78 18.63
N ALA A 177 -17.30 -6.84 19.42
CA ALA A 177 -17.95 -5.56 19.72
C ALA A 177 -17.50 -4.42 18.78
N GLY A 178 -16.54 -4.68 17.89
CA GLY A 178 -15.95 -3.69 16.98
C GLY A 178 -16.85 -3.31 15.81
N THR A 179 -16.49 -2.23 15.12
CA THR A 179 -17.13 -1.82 13.86
C THR A 179 -16.95 -2.88 12.78
N HIS A 180 -17.86 -2.91 11.80
CA HIS A 180 -17.68 -3.78 10.64
C HIS A 180 -16.45 -3.34 9.83
N GLU A 181 -15.42 -4.18 9.80
CA GLU A 181 -14.21 -3.93 9.02
C GLU A 181 -14.37 -4.49 7.61
N ASN A 182 -14.45 -3.61 6.61
CA ASN A 182 -14.53 -4.02 5.22
C ASN A 182 -13.13 -4.11 4.60
N THR A 183 -12.42 -5.20 4.91
CA THR A 183 -11.03 -5.44 4.44
C THR A 183 -11.01 -6.42 3.27
N LEU A 184 -10.35 -6.05 2.18
CA LEU A 184 -10.13 -6.95 1.05
C LEU A 184 -8.69 -7.46 1.01
N PHE A 185 -8.51 -8.78 0.96
CA PHE A 185 -7.21 -9.41 0.74
C PHE A 185 -7.01 -9.71 -0.74
N LEU A 186 -5.89 -9.26 -1.31
CA LEU A 186 -5.58 -9.44 -2.72
C LEU A 186 -4.18 -9.98 -2.93
N GLN A 187 -4.10 -10.99 -3.77
CA GLN A 187 -2.83 -11.57 -4.19
C GLN A 187 -2.20 -10.72 -5.28
N THR A 188 -0.88 -10.67 -5.29
CA THR A 188 -0.07 -10.14 -6.39
C THR A 188 1.05 -11.12 -6.70
N SER A 189 1.69 -11.04 -7.87
CA SER A 189 2.77 -11.98 -8.23
C SER A 189 4.14 -11.47 -7.81
N GLY A 190 4.45 -11.59 -6.51
CA GLY A 190 5.74 -11.26 -5.90
C GLY A 190 5.92 -9.79 -5.50
N LEU A 191 6.96 -9.54 -4.69
CA LEU A 191 7.19 -8.25 -4.00
C LEU A 191 7.18 -7.00 -4.89
N ALA A 192 7.75 -7.10 -6.10
CA ALA A 192 7.78 -5.98 -7.03
C ALA A 192 6.37 -5.64 -7.56
N ALA A 193 5.55 -6.63 -7.90
CA ALA A 193 4.17 -6.38 -8.29
C ALA A 193 3.36 -5.89 -7.09
N LEU A 194 3.63 -6.43 -5.91
CA LEU A 194 2.96 -6.11 -4.66
C LEU A 194 3.11 -4.63 -4.30
N THR A 195 4.35 -4.14 -4.21
CA THR A 195 4.65 -2.75 -3.84
C THR A 195 4.19 -1.74 -4.90
N THR A 196 4.24 -2.09 -6.19
CA THR A 196 3.68 -1.26 -7.27
C THR A 196 2.15 -1.18 -7.16
N THR A 197 1.48 -2.29 -6.89
CA THR A 197 0.03 -2.33 -6.70
C THR A 197 -0.39 -1.48 -5.51
N ALA A 198 0.32 -1.60 -4.38
CA ALA A 198 0.10 -0.77 -3.20
C ALA A 198 0.17 0.72 -3.53
N GLN A 199 1.19 1.12 -4.32
CA GLN A 199 1.33 2.51 -4.77
C GLN A 199 0.14 2.98 -5.61
N HIS A 200 -0.35 2.16 -6.55
CA HIS A 200 -1.51 2.52 -7.37
C HIS A 200 -2.80 2.67 -6.55
N LEU A 201 -3.05 1.75 -5.62
CA LEU A 201 -4.22 1.79 -4.74
C LEU A 201 -4.18 3.01 -3.80
N ARG A 202 -3.01 3.31 -3.20
CA ARG A 202 -2.81 4.49 -2.36
C ARG A 202 -3.04 5.80 -3.10
N ARG A 203 -2.58 5.89 -4.37
CA ARG A 203 -2.88 7.03 -5.26
C ARG A 203 -4.37 7.19 -5.58
N CYS A 204 -5.12 6.08 -5.60
CA CYS A 204 -6.59 6.09 -5.67
C CYS A 204 -7.23 6.39 -4.32
N GLY A 205 -6.44 6.73 -3.30
CA GLY A 205 -6.88 7.04 -1.97
C GLY A 205 -7.34 5.84 -1.14
N ILE A 206 -7.03 4.61 -1.56
CA ILE A 206 -7.40 3.38 -0.85
C ILE A 206 -6.34 3.07 0.20
N HIS A 207 -6.77 2.84 1.44
CA HIS A 207 -5.87 2.45 2.52
C HIS A 207 -5.32 1.06 2.25
N THR A 208 -4.00 0.95 2.03
CA THR A 208 -3.39 -0.31 1.59
C THR A 208 -2.21 -0.70 2.45
N ALA A 209 -2.25 -1.91 3.00
CA ALA A 209 -1.13 -2.58 3.65
C ALA A 209 -0.58 -3.71 2.76
N VAL A 210 0.65 -4.11 3.01
CA VAL A 210 1.40 -5.15 2.33
C VAL A 210 1.89 -6.13 3.37
N ILE A 211 1.73 -7.43 3.13
CA ILE A 211 2.39 -8.48 3.89
C ILE A 211 3.48 -9.11 3.03
N ALA A 212 4.69 -9.21 3.58
CA ALA A 212 5.84 -9.84 2.93
C ALA A 212 6.50 -10.85 3.86
N ASP A 213 7.14 -11.88 3.28
CA ASP A 213 7.99 -12.80 4.02
C ASP A 213 9.24 -12.08 4.55
N PHE A 214 9.87 -12.66 5.58
CA PHE A 214 11.08 -12.13 6.22
C PHE A 214 12.30 -12.12 5.29
N ASP A 215 12.26 -12.86 4.18
CA ASP A 215 13.34 -12.93 3.19
C ASP A 215 13.54 -11.63 2.40
N ILE A 216 12.62 -10.67 2.49
CA ILE A 216 12.81 -9.31 1.97
C ILE A 216 14.07 -8.62 2.52
N LEU A 217 14.53 -9.02 3.71
CA LEU A 217 15.73 -8.50 4.36
C LEU A 217 17.04 -9.05 3.73
N ARG A 218 16.97 -10.10 2.91
CA ARG A 218 18.12 -10.73 2.25
C ARG A 218 18.79 -9.80 1.25
N GLU A 219 18.00 -8.97 0.58
CA GLU A 219 18.50 -8.03 -0.41
C GLU A 219 18.06 -6.62 -0.06
N TYR A 220 18.98 -5.85 0.54
CA TYR A 220 18.74 -4.44 0.88
C TYR A 220 18.22 -3.62 -0.31
N GLY A 221 18.64 -3.95 -1.54
CA GLY A 221 18.12 -3.32 -2.76
C GLY A 221 16.62 -3.53 -2.97
N GLY A 222 16.13 -4.74 -2.67
CA GLY A 222 14.70 -5.09 -2.70
C GLY A 222 13.90 -4.32 -1.66
N LEU A 223 14.35 -4.35 -0.39
CA LEU A 223 13.74 -3.58 0.70
C LEU A 223 13.71 -2.08 0.41
N ARG A 224 14.84 -1.50 -0.02
CA ARG A 224 14.93 -0.07 -0.37
C ARG A 224 13.95 0.31 -1.48
N ASN A 225 13.80 -0.55 -2.50
CA ASN A 225 12.84 -0.32 -3.58
C ASN A 225 11.40 -0.40 -3.07
N ALA A 226 11.09 -1.32 -2.16
CA ALA A 226 9.79 -1.43 -1.52
C ALA A 226 9.47 -0.17 -0.70
N PHE A 227 10.39 0.27 0.16
CA PHE A 227 10.26 1.51 0.94
C PHE A 227 9.97 2.71 0.03
N ARG A 228 10.77 2.90 -1.03
CA ARG A 228 10.60 4.01 -1.97
C ARG A 228 9.23 4.02 -2.64
N ARG A 229 8.69 2.84 -3.00
CA ARG A 229 7.37 2.72 -3.64
C ARG A 229 6.22 3.00 -2.67
N LEU A 230 6.43 2.66 -1.40
CA LEU A 230 5.50 2.91 -0.31
C LEU A 230 5.65 4.31 0.31
N GLY A 231 6.58 5.12 -0.21
CA GLY A 231 6.79 6.52 0.16
C GLY A 231 7.90 6.77 1.18
N GLY A 232 8.56 5.74 1.70
CA GLY A 232 9.61 5.88 2.72
C GLY A 232 11.04 5.80 2.19
N PHE A 233 12.00 6.01 3.11
CA PHE A 233 13.44 5.94 2.85
C PHE A 233 14.08 4.89 3.75
N ALA A 234 14.84 3.97 3.17
CA ALA A 234 15.47 2.87 3.91
C ALA A 234 16.96 3.14 4.26
N ASP A 235 17.48 4.34 3.99
CA ASP A 235 18.93 4.60 4.11
C ASP A 235 19.44 4.49 5.56
N ALA A 236 18.66 4.98 6.53
CA ALA A 236 18.97 4.84 7.96
C ALA A 236 19.03 3.37 8.42
N LEU A 237 18.27 2.48 7.76
CA LEU A 237 18.17 1.05 8.10
C LEU A 237 19.27 0.20 7.44
N ARG A 238 20.18 0.80 6.66
CA ARG A 238 21.21 0.07 5.93
C ARG A 238 22.09 -0.76 6.85
N ASN A 239 22.51 -0.18 7.97
CA ASN A 239 23.37 -0.87 8.94
C ASN A 239 22.61 -1.98 9.67
N ASP A 240 21.32 -1.77 9.96
CA ASP A 240 20.47 -2.78 10.58
C ASP A 240 20.30 -4.00 9.66
N VAL A 241 19.95 -3.76 8.39
CA VAL A 241 19.82 -4.83 7.38
C VAL A 241 21.16 -5.53 7.14
N LYS A 242 22.27 -4.79 7.20
CA LYS A 242 23.61 -5.37 7.10
C LYS A 242 23.89 -6.30 8.28
N ALA A 243 23.57 -5.92 9.51
CA ALA A 243 23.76 -6.77 10.69
C ALA A 243 23.01 -8.11 10.57
N VAL A 244 21.75 -8.07 10.12
CA VAL A 244 20.95 -9.28 9.87
C VAL A 244 21.57 -10.16 8.78
N ASN A 245 22.05 -9.54 7.69
CA ASN A 245 22.72 -10.26 6.60
C ASN A 245 24.05 -10.88 7.05
N ASP A 246 24.85 -10.17 7.82
CA ASP A 246 26.14 -10.65 8.35
C ASP A 246 25.91 -11.86 9.26
N PHE A 247 24.88 -11.84 10.12
CA PHE A 247 24.45 -13.00 10.91
C PHE A 247 24.00 -14.18 10.04
N ALA A 248 23.14 -13.93 9.06
CA ALA A 248 22.63 -14.96 8.16
C ALA A 248 23.75 -15.62 7.35
N ASN A 249 24.73 -14.84 6.89
CA ASN A 249 25.86 -15.34 6.10
C ASN A 249 26.96 -15.97 6.97
N GLY A 250 27.12 -15.51 8.21
CA GLY A 250 28.02 -16.11 9.20
C GLY A 250 27.52 -17.47 9.74
N THR A 251 26.20 -17.67 9.71
CA THR A 251 25.56 -18.93 10.09
C THR A 251 25.63 -19.94 8.94
N ARG A 252 26.78 -20.61 8.80
CA ARG A 252 26.92 -21.73 7.87
C ARG A 252 26.56 -23.03 8.57
N VAL A 253 25.44 -23.64 8.21
CA VAL A 253 25.10 -24.99 8.67
C VAL A 253 26.01 -25.97 7.94
N VAL A 254 27.17 -26.27 8.53
CA VAL A 254 28.05 -27.34 8.03
C VAL A 254 27.40 -28.67 8.41
N PRO A 255 26.98 -29.51 7.45
CA PRO A 255 26.51 -30.85 7.77
C PRO A 255 27.64 -31.61 8.46
N THR A 256 27.41 -32.15 9.65
CA THR A 256 28.37 -33.10 10.23
C THR A 256 28.46 -34.32 9.32
N VAL A 257 29.63 -34.98 9.25
CA VAL A 257 29.80 -36.18 8.41
C VAL A 257 28.75 -37.25 8.73
N ASP A 258 28.40 -37.41 10.00
CA ASP A 258 27.36 -38.33 10.45
C ASP A 258 25.94 -37.85 10.09
N GLY A 259 25.65 -36.55 10.22
CA GLY A 259 24.37 -35.97 9.82
C GLY A 259 24.13 -36.07 8.31
N PHE A 260 25.17 -35.82 7.51
CA PHE A 260 25.14 -36.00 6.07
C PHE A 260 24.95 -37.47 5.70
N ARG A 261 25.70 -38.39 6.31
CA ARG A 261 25.56 -39.84 6.06
C ARG A 261 24.15 -40.34 6.36
N SER A 262 23.56 -39.92 7.49
CA SER A 262 22.18 -40.27 7.85
C SER A 262 21.16 -39.71 6.85
N ALA A 263 21.28 -38.44 6.45
CA ALA A 263 20.37 -37.83 5.48
C ALA A 263 20.47 -38.44 4.07
N VAL A 264 21.68 -38.81 3.65
CA VAL A 264 21.92 -39.54 2.39
C VAL A 264 21.26 -40.91 2.44
N ASN A 265 21.44 -41.68 3.51
CA ASN A 265 20.81 -42.99 3.65
C ASN A 265 19.27 -42.89 3.66
N GLN A 266 18.72 -41.88 4.33
CA GLN A 266 17.28 -41.63 4.35
C GLN A 266 16.73 -41.26 2.96
N SER A 267 17.51 -40.55 2.13
CA SER A 267 17.15 -40.22 0.75
C SER A 267 17.06 -41.47 -0.16
N PHE A 268 17.63 -42.60 0.27
CA PHE A 268 17.57 -43.89 -0.42
C PHE A 268 16.56 -44.88 0.19
N GLU A 269 15.92 -44.56 1.31
CA GLU A 269 14.95 -45.45 1.95
C GLU A 269 13.75 -45.73 1.01
N GLY A 270 13.48 -47.01 0.75
CA GLY A 270 12.43 -47.46 -0.17
C GLY A 270 12.85 -47.58 -1.65
N SER A 271 14.11 -47.28 -1.98
CA SER A 271 14.67 -47.47 -3.32
C SER A 271 15.35 -48.84 -3.44
N SER A 272 15.14 -49.57 -4.55
CA SER A 272 15.84 -50.84 -4.80
C SER A 272 17.28 -50.57 -5.24
N GLY A 273 18.24 -51.41 -4.82
CA GLY A 273 19.67 -51.24 -5.15
C GLY A 273 20.02 -51.36 -6.64
N LEU A 274 19.03 -51.66 -7.50
CA LEU A 274 19.14 -51.72 -8.96
C LEU A 274 18.44 -50.53 -9.66
N ALA A 275 17.76 -49.66 -8.90
CA ALA A 275 17.06 -48.50 -9.46
C ALA A 275 18.05 -47.40 -9.84
N SER A 276 17.84 -46.78 -11.01
CA SER A 276 18.58 -45.59 -11.43
C SER A 276 18.24 -44.41 -10.52
N LEU A 277 19.22 -43.56 -10.24
CA LEU A 277 19.02 -42.29 -9.54
C LEU A 277 17.99 -41.44 -10.31
N THR A 278 16.94 -41.01 -9.63
CA THR A 278 15.97 -40.07 -10.21
C THR A 278 16.52 -38.64 -10.16
N SER A 279 16.03 -37.76 -11.05
CA SER A 279 16.37 -36.34 -11.01
C SER A 279 16.08 -35.69 -9.65
N GLN A 280 14.97 -36.08 -9.03
CA GLN A 280 14.58 -35.63 -7.69
C GLN A 280 15.62 -36.02 -6.62
N MET A 281 16.10 -37.26 -6.64
CA MET A 281 17.14 -37.73 -5.69
C MET A 281 18.46 -36.99 -5.86
N VAL A 282 18.84 -36.68 -7.11
CA VAL A 282 20.04 -35.88 -7.40
C VAL A 282 19.90 -34.46 -6.87
N ASP A 283 18.72 -33.83 -7.06
CA ASP A 283 18.44 -32.49 -6.53
C ASP A 283 18.47 -32.44 -5.00
N ASP A 284 17.94 -33.46 -4.33
CA ASP A 284 17.92 -33.55 -2.87
C ASP A 284 19.33 -33.78 -2.29
N LEU A 285 20.16 -34.63 -2.94
CA LEU A 285 21.57 -34.78 -2.60
C LEU A 285 22.38 -33.49 -2.84
N MET A 286 22.10 -32.77 -3.93
CA MET A 286 22.73 -31.48 -4.20
C MET A 286 22.36 -30.42 -3.16
N LYS A 287 21.14 -30.42 -2.64
CA LYS A 287 20.74 -29.55 -1.51
C LYS A 287 21.47 -29.92 -0.23
N LEU A 288 21.61 -31.21 0.08
CA LEU A 288 22.36 -31.68 1.24
C LEU A 288 23.85 -31.30 1.16
N LEU A 289 24.45 -31.41 -0.02
CA LEU A 289 25.84 -31.01 -0.29
C LEU A 289 26.06 -29.49 -0.14
N LYS A 290 25.07 -28.68 -0.53
CA LYS A 290 25.13 -27.22 -0.38
C LYS A 290 24.92 -26.77 1.08
N GLY A 291 24.27 -27.60 1.90
CA GLY A 291 23.84 -27.25 3.26
C GLY A 291 22.68 -26.26 3.26
N ALA A 292 22.02 -26.10 4.41
CA ALA A 292 21.08 -24.99 4.61
C ALA A 292 21.88 -23.69 4.76
N SER A 293 21.55 -22.68 3.96
CA SER A 293 22.06 -21.32 4.18
C SER A 293 21.49 -20.78 5.50
N GLY A 294 22.19 -19.87 6.18
CA GLY A 294 21.62 -19.23 7.37
C GLY A 294 20.31 -18.47 7.06
N TRP A 295 20.11 -18.05 5.80
CA TRP A 295 18.83 -17.54 5.31
C TRP A 295 17.71 -18.61 5.30
N ASP A 296 18.00 -19.87 5.01
CA ASP A 296 17.00 -20.95 5.10
C ASP A 296 16.57 -21.22 6.55
N VAL A 297 17.48 -21.01 7.51
CA VAL A 297 17.20 -21.11 8.94
C VAL A 297 16.37 -19.91 9.39
N LEU A 298 16.79 -18.70 9.03
CA LEU A 298 16.07 -17.47 9.36
C LEU A 298 14.70 -17.40 8.72
N LYS A 299 14.49 -17.92 7.51
CA LYS A 299 13.16 -17.95 6.88
C LYS A 299 12.15 -18.78 7.69
N LYS A 300 12.60 -19.81 8.42
CA LYS A 300 11.74 -20.65 9.26
C LYS A 300 11.60 -20.14 10.69
N ALA A 301 12.65 -19.50 11.22
CA ALA A 301 12.66 -18.98 12.58
C ALA A 301 12.12 -17.55 12.68
N GLY A 302 12.27 -16.75 11.63
CA GLY A 302 12.02 -15.33 11.62
C GLY A 302 12.88 -14.58 12.64
N LEU A 303 12.26 -13.62 13.31
CA LEU A 303 12.87 -12.80 14.34
C LEU A 303 13.38 -13.64 15.53
N SER A 304 12.70 -14.75 15.87
CA SER A 304 13.14 -15.63 16.96
C SER A 304 14.45 -16.38 16.65
N GLY A 305 14.91 -16.34 15.39
CA GLY A 305 16.21 -16.89 14.98
C GLY A 305 17.39 -15.97 15.26
N LEU A 306 17.14 -14.71 15.64
CA LEU A 306 18.14 -13.70 15.96
C LEU A 306 18.24 -13.49 17.47
N GLN A 307 19.38 -12.99 17.94
CA GLN A 307 19.61 -12.64 19.36
C GLN A 307 20.33 -11.29 19.44
N GLY A 308 20.36 -10.68 20.62
CA GLY A 308 21.17 -9.49 20.89
C GLY A 308 20.91 -8.32 19.93
N ASP A 309 22.01 -7.75 19.42
CA ASP A 309 21.99 -6.56 18.57
C ASP A 309 21.33 -6.83 17.21
N GLU A 310 21.47 -8.04 16.67
CA GLU A 310 20.88 -8.44 15.39
C GLU A 310 19.36 -8.57 15.48
N HIS A 311 18.85 -9.07 16.61
CA HIS A 311 17.41 -9.07 16.88
C HIS A 311 16.88 -7.63 16.98
N ALA A 312 17.58 -6.76 17.71
CA ALA A 312 17.17 -5.36 17.84
C ALA A 312 17.21 -4.63 16.48
N ALA A 313 18.21 -4.92 15.64
CA ALA A 313 18.31 -4.41 14.28
C ALA A 313 17.15 -4.87 13.40
N ALA A 314 16.83 -6.17 13.38
CA ALA A 314 15.70 -6.70 12.64
C ALA A 314 14.37 -6.09 13.11
N GLN A 315 14.16 -5.98 14.42
CA GLN A 315 12.96 -5.35 14.99
C GLN A 315 12.79 -3.91 14.50
N ARG A 316 13.86 -3.10 14.54
CA ARG A 316 13.82 -1.71 14.01
C ARG A 316 13.41 -1.67 12.53
N VAL A 317 13.88 -2.61 11.72
CA VAL A 317 13.50 -2.69 10.31
C VAL A 317 12.04 -3.07 10.14
N LEU A 318 11.55 -4.05 10.92
CA LEU A 318 10.15 -4.49 10.93
C LEU A 318 9.21 -3.35 11.33
N ASP A 319 9.53 -2.63 12.41
CA ASP A 319 8.74 -1.49 12.90
C ASP A 319 8.70 -0.37 11.85
N ALA A 320 9.86 -0.01 11.30
CA ALA A 320 9.95 1.02 10.27
C ALA A 320 9.20 0.62 8.97
N ALA A 321 9.19 -0.67 8.64
CA ALA A 321 8.42 -1.18 7.52
C ALA A 321 6.91 -1.11 7.81
N ALA A 322 6.48 -1.52 9.01
CA ALA A 322 5.08 -1.51 9.43
C ALA A 322 4.48 -0.10 9.41
N ASP A 323 5.25 0.92 9.79
CA ASP A 323 4.82 2.33 9.73
C ASP A 323 4.54 2.83 8.31
N LEU A 324 5.14 2.20 7.30
CA LEU A 324 4.90 2.46 5.88
C LEU A 324 3.80 1.55 5.31
N GLY A 325 3.22 0.68 6.13
CA GLY A 325 2.26 -0.35 5.73
C GLY A 325 2.89 -1.56 5.07
N LEU A 326 4.18 -1.83 5.30
CA LEU A 326 4.89 -3.04 4.91
C LEU A 326 5.09 -3.93 6.14
N PHE A 327 4.20 -4.89 6.30
CA PHE A 327 4.22 -5.85 7.40
C PHE A 327 5.04 -7.07 7.02
N ILE A 328 6.26 -7.12 7.53
CA ILE A 328 7.16 -8.27 7.35
C ILE A 328 6.79 -9.31 8.41
N ALA A 329 6.51 -10.55 8.00
CA ALA A 329 6.10 -11.61 8.91
C ALA A 329 7.21 -11.93 9.94
N PRO A 330 7.01 -11.64 11.25
CA PRO A 330 8.05 -11.83 12.26
C PRO A 330 8.40 -13.30 12.48
N CYS A 331 7.51 -14.22 12.13
CA CYS A 331 7.74 -15.66 12.20
C CYS A 331 8.56 -16.22 11.03
N GLY A 332 8.91 -15.40 10.03
CA GLY A 332 9.72 -15.81 8.88
C GLY A 332 8.92 -15.95 7.59
N GLU A 333 8.13 -17.03 7.50
CA GLU A 333 7.24 -17.33 6.37
C GLU A 333 5.85 -17.72 6.89
N LEU A 334 4.85 -17.72 6.00
CA LEU A 334 3.47 -18.08 6.32
C LEU A 334 3.36 -19.40 7.12
N GLU A 335 4.12 -20.41 6.70
CA GLU A 335 4.06 -21.75 7.30
C GLU A 335 4.52 -21.77 8.77
N SER A 336 5.33 -20.78 9.17
CA SER A 336 5.85 -20.65 10.53
C SER A 336 4.82 -20.17 11.54
N TRP A 337 3.65 -19.66 11.09
CA TRP A 337 2.53 -19.36 11.98
C TRP A 337 1.91 -20.62 12.60
N VAL A 338 1.98 -21.76 11.90
CA VAL A 338 1.41 -23.05 12.34
C VAL A 338 2.46 -24.15 12.21
N ARG A 339 3.43 -24.13 13.13
CA ARG A 339 4.55 -25.10 13.15
C ARG A 339 4.11 -26.54 13.45
N GLN A 340 2.89 -26.73 13.97
CA GLN A 340 2.31 -28.05 14.26
C GLN A 340 1.97 -28.83 12.97
N VAL A 341 1.76 -28.13 11.85
CA VAL A 341 1.44 -28.75 10.56
C VAL A 341 2.73 -28.85 9.74
N SER A 342 3.01 -30.02 9.17
CA SER A 342 4.18 -30.23 8.31
C SER A 342 4.15 -29.31 7.08
N ASN A 343 5.24 -28.58 6.86
CA ASN A 343 5.43 -27.67 5.73
C ASN A 343 6.22 -28.27 4.56
N ALA A 344 6.39 -29.59 4.50
CA ALA A 344 7.17 -30.28 3.45
C ALA A 344 6.66 -29.98 2.03
N LYS A 345 5.36 -29.72 1.88
CA LYS A 345 4.73 -29.19 0.66
C LYS A 345 3.76 -28.09 1.05
N LYS A 346 3.95 -26.87 0.53
CA LYS A 346 3.09 -25.70 0.80
C LYS A 346 1.60 -25.98 0.58
N SER A 347 1.25 -26.69 -0.51
CA SER A 347 -0.14 -27.06 -0.81
C SER A 347 -0.75 -28.02 0.22
N THR A 348 0.04 -28.92 0.79
CA THR A 348 -0.40 -29.84 1.84
C THR A 348 -0.56 -29.12 3.17
N TRP A 349 0.35 -28.20 3.49
CA TRP A 349 0.26 -27.36 4.69
C TRP A 349 -1.02 -26.54 4.68
N SER A 350 -1.26 -25.79 3.60
CA SER A 350 -2.46 -24.94 3.45
C SER A 350 -3.74 -25.75 3.62
N ARG A 351 -3.85 -26.89 2.91
CA ARG A 351 -5.01 -27.77 3.02
C ARG A 351 -5.28 -28.21 4.46
N ARG A 352 -4.26 -28.70 5.18
CA ARG A 352 -4.42 -29.16 6.58
C ARG A 352 -4.76 -28.03 7.53
N VAL A 353 -4.14 -26.86 7.37
CA VAL A 353 -4.45 -25.67 8.18
C VAL A 353 -5.93 -25.32 8.10
N PHE A 354 -6.53 -25.40 6.91
CA PHE A 354 -7.97 -25.17 6.73
C PHE A 354 -8.84 -26.34 7.18
N GLU A 355 -8.51 -27.59 6.84
CA GLU A 355 -9.28 -28.78 7.22
C GLU A 355 -9.32 -28.99 8.75
N GLU A 356 -8.22 -28.68 9.44
CA GLU A 356 -8.10 -28.86 10.90
C GLU A 356 -8.43 -27.57 11.69
N GLY A 357 -8.73 -26.46 11.01
CA GLY A 357 -9.18 -25.21 11.62
C GLY A 357 -8.10 -24.44 12.40
N TRP A 358 -6.82 -24.56 12.01
CA TRP A 358 -5.71 -23.86 12.68
C TRP A 358 -5.79 -22.34 12.53
N TYR A 359 -6.31 -21.84 11.40
CA TYR A 359 -6.52 -20.41 11.17
C TYR A 359 -7.46 -19.76 12.22
N ALA A 360 -8.40 -20.52 12.76
CA ALA A 360 -9.37 -20.08 13.76
C ALA A 360 -8.81 -20.11 15.19
N LYS A 361 -7.58 -20.57 15.37
CA LYS A 361 -6.87 -20.65 16.66
C LYS A 361 -5.55 -19.85 16.56
N PRO A 362 -5.61 -18.54 16.28
CA PRO A 362 -4.41 -17.74 16.11
C PRO A 362 -3.60 -17.73 17.41
N THR A 363 -2.29 -17.91 17.28
CA THR A 363 -1.35 -17.71 18.39
C THR A 363 -1.37 -16.26 18.85
N SER A 364 -0.83 -15.96 20.04
CA SER A 364 -0.70 -14.59 20.51
C SER A 364 0.13 -13.71 19.56
N GLU A 365 1.14 -14.29 18.90
CA GLU A 365 1.98 -13.60 17.92
C GLU A 365 1.20 -13.26 16.64
N LEU A 366 0.45 -14.22 16.08
CA LEU A 366 -0.39 -13.98 14.90
C LEU A 366 -1.48 -12.95 15.20
N ARG A 367 -2.07 -13.02 16.41
CA ARG A 367 -3.05 -12.03 16.87
C ARG A 367 -2.44 -10.63 16.92
N ALA A 368 -1.29 -10.48 17.57
CA ALA A 368 -0.60 -9.19 17.66
C ALA A 368 -0.23 -8.64 16.27
N PHE A 369 0.15 -9.51 15.33
CA PHE A 369 0.42 -9.12 13.95
C PHE A 369 -0.83 -8.65 13.20
N CYS A 370 -1.97 -9.35 13.33
CA CYS A 370 -3.23 -8.87 12.76
C CYS A 370 -3.68 -7.54 13.41
N GLU A 371 -3.54 -7.42 14.73
CA GLU A 371 -3.87 -6.20 15.48
C GLU A 371 -3.00 -5.01 15.06
N SER A 372 -1.71 -5.20 14.77
CA SER A 372 -0.84 -4.11 14.31
C SER A 372 -1.23 -3.60 12.91
N ILE A 373 -1.67 -4.49 12.01
CA ILE A 373 -2.20 -4.08 10.70
C ILE A 373 -3.53 -3.32 10.87
N ARG A 374 -4.41 -3.76 11.78
CA ARG A 374 -5.65 -3.03 12.10
C ARG A 374 -5.36 -1.65 12.68
N ALA A 375 -4.40 -1.57 13.61
CA ALA A 375 -3.95 -0.31 14.18
C ALA A 375 -3.41 0.62 13.09
N PHE A 376 -2.60 0.12 12.15
CA PHE A 376 -2.14 0.91 11.02
C PHE A 376 -3.27 1.51 10.19
N PHE A 377 -4.35 0.76 9.94
CA PHE A 377 -5.49 1.32 9.23
C PHE A 377 -6.31 2.31 10.07
N LYS A 378 -6.41 2.09 11.39
CA LYS A 378 -7.12 2.97 12.33
C LYS A 378 -6.38 4.28 12.58
N ASP A 379 -5.06 4.20 12.75
CA ASP A 379 -4.19 5.28 13.22
C ASP A 379 -3.49 6.01 12.06
N GLY A 380 -3.38 5.44 10.86
CA GLY A 380 -2.62 6.14 9.80
C GLY A 380 -2.42 5.44 8.46
N VAL A 381 -3.46 5.44 7.62
CA VAL A 381 -3.30 5.63 6.15
C VAL A 381 -4.13 6.80 5.62
N ALA A 382 -5.02 7.37 6.43
CA ALA A 382 -5.46 8.74 6.24
C ALA A 382 -4.32 9.62 6.78
N ASP A 383 -3.21 9.86 6.09
CA ASP A 383 -3.22 10.51 4.79
C ASP A 383 -1.75 10.64 4.32
N TYR A 384 -0.96 9.57 4.21
CA TYR A 384 0.50 9.72 4.03
C TYR A 384 0.87 10.66 2.88
N ASP A 385 0.22 10.55 1.73
CA ASP A 385 0.46 11.47 0.61
C ASP A 385 0.03 12.92 0.91
N ARG A 386 -1.05 13.14 1.68
CA ARG A 386 -1.40 14.49 2.16
C ARG A 386 -0.46 14.96 3.26
N ALA A 387 -0.02 14.10 4.18
CA ALA A 387 0.90 14.41 5.25
C ALA A 387 2.27 14.78 4.65
N VAL A 388 2.74 14.05 3.63
CA VAL A 388 3.87 14.44 2.78
C VAL A 388 3.59 15.78 2.10
N ALA A 389 2.41 15.98 1.49
CA ALA A 389 2.06 17.24 0.84
C ALA A 389 1.98 18.43 1.81
N GLN A 390 1.55 18.22 3.05
CA GLN A 390 1.57 19.24 4.12
C GLN A 390 3.00 19.47 4.62
N ALA A 391 3.78 18.41 4.84
CA ALA A 391 5.17 18.50 5.26
C ALA A 391 6.02 19.26 4.22
N LEU A 392 5.77 19.07 2.93
CA LEU A 392 6.40 19.83 1.83
C LEU A 392 6.12 21.34 1.89
N ARG A 393 5.08 21.76 2.62
CA ARG A 393 4.73 23.17 2.85
C ARG A 393 5.35 23.73 4.14
N VAL A 394 6.16 22.95 4.84
CA VAL A 394 6.95 23.45 5.97
C VAL A 394 8.31 23.88 5.44
N ASN A 395 8.56 25.19 5.50
CA ASN A 395 9.80 25.79 5.02
C ASN A 395 10.76 26.02 6.18
N SER A 396 12.04 25.76 5.95
CA SER A 396 13.13 26.08 6.88
C SER A 396 14.15 26.96 6.19
N GLU A 397 14.61 27.99 6.89
CA GLU A 397 15.59 28.95 6.40
C GLU A 397 16.60 29.30 7.50
N LEU A 398 17.86 29.40 7.10
CA LEU A 398 18.94 29.86 7.96
C LEU A 398 19.34 31.26 7.48
N GLY A 399 18.86 32.28 8.17
CA GLY A 399 19.16 33.69 7.89
C GLY A 399 20.45 34.15 8.57
N GLU A 400 20.78 35.44 8.41
CA GLU A 400 22.00 36.01 8.98
C GLU A 400 22.00 36.00 10.52
N SER A 401 20.87 36.28 11.19
CA SER A 401 20.83 36.38 12.66
C SER A 401 19.86 35.41 13.34
N GLU A 402 19.09 34.66 12.56
CA GLU A 402 18.06 33.76 13.06
C GLU A 402 17.83 32.57 12.12
N ALA A 403 17.46 31.44 12.71
CA ALA A 403 16.90 30.30 12.02
C ALA A 403 15.37 30.39 12.10
N SER A 404 14.67 30.15 10.99
CA SER A 404 13.21 30.24 10.93
C SER A 404 12.58 28.98 10.33
N VAL A 405 11.45 28.58 10.91
CA VAL A 405 10.57 27.54 10.38
C VAL A 405 9.20 28.12 10.15
N THR A 406 8.73 28.14 8.90
CA THR A 406 7.41 28.67 8.53
C THR A 406 6.48 27.54 8.16
N ASN A 407 5.31 27.50 8.79
CA ASN A 407 4.26 26.56 8.45
C ASN A 407 3.37 27.13 7.33
N ALA A 408 3.70 26.88 6.06
CA ALA A 408 2.83 27.25 4.93
C ALA A 408 1.81 26.14 4.57
N SER A 409 1.65 25.13 5.43
CA SER A 409 0.66 24.07 5.29
C SER A 409 -0.74 24.56 5.70
N ASN A 410 -1.78 23.75 5.52
CA ASN A 410 -3.14 24.08 5.96
C ASN A 410 -3.51 23.46 7.33
N GLN A 411 -2.53 22.90 8.05
CA GLN A 411 -2.72 22.27 9.35
C GLN A 411 -1.72 22.79 10.38
N ILE A 412 -2.08 22.68 11.66
CA ILE A 412 -1.16 23.03 12.76
C ILE A 412 -0.01 22.03 12.84
N LEU A 413 1.20 22.53 13.12
CA LEU A 413 2.29 21.67 13.60
C LEU A 413 2.23 21.65 15.12
N THR A 414 2.07 20.47 15.69
CA THR A 414 1.93 20.32 17.15
C THR A 414 3.26 20.49 17.87
N GLU A 415 4.38 20.39 17.15
CA GLU A 415 5.71 20.63 17.67
C GLU A 415 6.70 20.96 16.55
N VAL A 416 7.66 21.85 16.82
CA VAL A 416 8.77 22.17 15.92
C VAL A 416 10.05 22.22 16.74
N ARG A 417 11.12 21.60 16.24
CA ARG A 417 12.45 21.57 16.86
C ARG A 417 13.48 21.97 15.83
N VAL A 418 14.29 22.97 16.16
CA VAL A 418 15.46 23.32 15.37
C VAL A 418 16.65 22.56 15.96
N ILE A 419 17.20 21.63 15.17
CA ILE A 419 18.17 20.65 15.66
C ILE A 419 19.59 21.18 15.46
N ARG A 420 19.89 21.60 14.24
CA ARG A 420 21.25 21.96 13.84
C ARG A 420 21.21 23.00 12.74
N ALA A 421 22.17 23.93 12.78
CA ALA A 421 22.54 24.77 11.65
C ALA A 421 23.96 24.39 11.22
N THR A 422 24.20 24.26 9.92
CA THR A 422 25.53 23.95 9.38
C THR A 422 25.89 24.92 8.28
N ALA A 423 27.18 25.23 8.17
CA ALA A 423 27.75 26.08 7.14
C ALA A 423 29.19 25.65 6.84
N MET A 424 29.62 25.88 5.61
CA MET A 424 30.98 25.62 5.15
C MET A 424 31.72 26.94 4.96
N TYR A 425 32.98 27.01 5.40
CA TYR A 425 33.88 28.13 5.15
C TYR A 425 35.24 27.61 4.69
N ALA A 426 35.75 28.10 3.56
CA ALA A 426 36.99 27.63 2.94
C ALA A 426 37.06 26.09 2.77
N GLY A 427 35.93 25.46 2.47
CA GLY A 427 35.83 24.00 2.28
C GLY A 427 35.85 23.16 3.56
N LYS A 428 35.72 23.78 4.74
CA LYS A 428 35.63 23.09 6.03
C LYS A 428 34.33 23.44 6.76
N PRO A 429 33.73 22.50 7.51
CA PRO A 429 32.58 22.78 8.34
C PRO A 429 32.97 23.76 9.46
N ILE A 430 32.10 24.73 9.72
CA ILE A 430 32.23 25.63 10.86
C ILE A 430 31.90 24.84 12.14
N PRO A 431 32.82 24.71 13.11
CA PRO A 431 32.58 23.98 14.35
C PRO A 431 31.79 24.80 15.39
N GLY A 432 30.90 24.15 16.15
CA GLY A 432 30.29 24.69 17.36
C GLY A 432 28.77 24.91 17.31
N SER A 433 28.16 25.02 18.50
CA SER A 433 26.74 25.36 18.68
C SER A 433 26.47 26.82 18.27
N LEU A 434 25.62 27.00 17.26
CA LEU A 434 25.28 28.29 16.67
C LEU A 434 24.13 29.03 17.38
N TRP A 435 23.66 28.53 18.53
CA TRP A 435 22.51 29.11 19.23
C TRP A 435 22.92 30.19 20.22
N ALA A 436 22.13 31.26 20.31
CA ALA A 436 22.32 32.24 21.37
C ALA A 436 22.10 31.58 22.75
N GLU A 437 22.82 32.06 23.76
CA GLU A 437 22.68 31.56 25.13
C GLU A 437 21.22 31.72 25.60
N GLY A 438 20.58 30.61 25.99
CA GLY A 438 19.16 30.57 26.40
C GLY A 438 18.14 30.55 25.26
N ALA A 439 18.55 30.37 24.00
CA ALA A 439 17.62 30.24 22.89
C ALA A 439 16.73 28.99 23.01
N ALA A 440 15.41 29.17 22.91
CA ALA A 440 14.47 28.06 22.86
C ALA A 440 14.49 27.44 21.45
N THR A 441 15.08 26.26 21.32
CA THR A 441 15.15 25.53 20.04
C THR A 441 13.90 24.68 19.75
N THR A 442 12.97 24.61 20.71
CA THR A 442 11.70 23.89 20.58
C THR A 442 10.53 24.85 20.71
N GLY A 443 9.64 24.81 19.73
CA GLY A 443 8.33 25.45 19.74
C GLY A 443 7.20 24.43 19.81
N THR A 444 6.10 24.82 20.42
CA THR A 444 4.85 24.04 20.48
C THR A 444 3.77 24.77 19.71
N ASP A 445 2.93 24.02 18.97
CA ASP A 445 1.74 24.55 18.31
C ASP A 445 1.99 25.74 17.35
N LEU A 446 2.53 25.45 16.16
CA LEU A 446 2.76 26.42 15.09
C LEU A 446 1.59 26.41 14.07
N ALA A 447 0.76 27.44 14.05
CA ALA A 447 -0.44 27.50 13.21
C ALA A 447 -0.11 27.77 11.72
N PRO A 448 -1.03 27.48 10.78
CA PRO A 448 -0.89 27.84 9.37
C PRO A 448 -0.60 29.33 9.15
N GLY A 449 0.49 29.62 8.45
CA GLY A 449 0.98 30.98 8.18
C GLY A 449 1.99 31.50 9.20
N ASP A 450 2.12 30.86 10.36
CA ASP A 450 3.03 31.32 11.41
C ASP A 450 4.47 30.87 11.18
N THR A 451 5.40 31.60 11.81
CA THR A 451 6.84 31.34 11.75
C THR A 451 7.42 31.23 13.15
N PHE A 452 8.14 30.14 13.41
CA PHE A 452 8.94 29.93 14.61
C PHE A 452 10.38 30.35 14.34
N THR A 453 10.96 31.21 15.19
CA THR A 453 12.33 31.71 15.02
C THR A 453 13.22 31.41 16.23
N VAL A 454 14.48 31.08 15.95
CA VAL A 454 15.52 30.82 16.95
C VAL A 454 16.69 31.75 16.66
N LYS A 455 17.09 32.55 17.66
CA LYS A 455 18.21 33.49 17.52
C LYS A 455 19.54 32.74 17.47
N LEU A 456 20.38 33.13 16.52
CA LEU A 456 21.75 32.63 16.41
C LEU A 456 22.65 33.37 17.40
N GLY A 457 23.66 32.68 17.90
CA GLY A 457 24.74 33.26 18.70
C GLY A 457 25.76 33.93 17.79
N LYS A 458 26.29 35.09 18.18
CA LYS A 458 27.40 35.69 17.45
C LYS A 458 28.67 34.88 17.68
N MET A 459 29.38 34.58 16.60
CA MET A 459 30.71 33.98 16.67
C MET A 459 31.79 35.07 16.57
N VAL A 460 32.82 34.94 17.40
CA VAL A 460 34.00 35.80 17.36
C VAL A 460 35.08 35.09 16.55
N TRP A 461 35.37 35.63 15.37
CA TRP A 461 36.46 35.18 14.51
C TRP A 461 37.66 36.13 14.63
N VAL A 462 38.85 35.66 14.24
CA VAL A 462 40.09 36.44 14.33
C VAL A 462 40.01 37.79 13.59
N GLU A 463 39.21 37.87 12.52
CA GLU A 463 39.09 39.05 11.65
C GLU A 463 37.66 39.61 11.54
N HIS A 464 36.67 39.00 12.21
CA HIS A 464 35.25 39.40 12.09
C HIS A 464 34.41 38.95 13.29
N GLU A 465 33.45 39.78 13.71
CA GLU A 465 32.38 39.39 14.62
C GLU A 465 31.07 39.30 13.84
N GLY A 466 30.46 38.12 13.78
CA GLY A 466 29.27 37.87 12.98
C GLY A 466 28.71 36.47 13.23
N PHE A 467 27.52 36.19 12.69
CA PHE A 467 26.87 34.88 12.84
C PHE A 467 27.44 33.84 11.86
N PHE A 468 27.85 34.30 10.68
CA PHE A 468 28.61 33.53 9.69
C PHE A 468 29.73 34.38 9.10
N PRO A 469 30.85 33.78 8.65
CA PRO A 469 31.77 34.44 7.73
C PRO A 469 31.01 34.89 6.47
N ARG A 470 31.32 36.07 5.92
CA ARG A 470 30.66 36.60 4.70
C ARG A 470 30.76 35.67 3.49
N GLU A 471 31.76 34.78 3.47
CA GLU A 471 32.03 33.84 2.38
C GLU A 471 31.53 32.42 2.69
N ALA A 472 30.69 32.25 3.73
CA ALA A 472 30.14 30.95 4.07
C ALA A 472 29.20 30.44 2.98
N THR A 473 29.33 29.16 2.66
CA THR A 473 28.52 28.45 1.65
C THR A 473 27.81 27.26 2.28
N GLU A 474 26.86 26.66 1.58
CA GLU A 474 26.15 25.44 2.02
C GLU A 474 25.46 25.59 3.39
N LEU A 475 24.81 26.74 3.59
CA LEU A 475 23.96 27.00 4.74
C LEU A 475 22.79 26.00 4.75
N ALA A 476 22.71 25.16 5.78
CA ALA A 476 21.62 24.20 5.94
C ALA A 476 21.08 24.22 7.37
N LEU A 477 19.76 24.15 7.49
CA LEU A 477 19.04 24.06 8.75
C LEU A 477 18.36 22.69 8.84
N THR A 478 18.76 21.88 9.81
CA THR A 478 18.09 20.62 10.13
C THR A 478 16.99 20.87 11.15
N VAL A 479 15.75 20.58 10.79
CA VAL A 479 14.57 20.80 11.64
C VAL A 479 13.71 19.55 11.73
N TYR A 480 13.17 19.29 12.91
CA TYR A 480 12.16 18.28 13.14
C TYR A 480 10.81 18.94 13.41
N PHE A 481 9.73 18.39 12.87
CA PHE A 481 8.40 18.89 13.18
C PHE A 481 7.40 17.75 13.26
N ARG A 482 6.40 17.93 14.13
CA ARG A 482 5.30 17.00 14.30
C ARG A 482 4.04 17.58 13.69
N ASP A 483 3.43 16.86 12.75
CA ASP A 483 2.20 17.30 12.11
C ASP A 483 0.97 17.12 13.03
N ALA A 484 -0.20 17.54 12.53
CA ALA A 484 -1.47 17.41 13.24
C ALA A 484 -1.92 15.94 13.45
N ALA A 485 -1.37 15.01 12.67
CA ALA A 485 -1.62 13.57 12.81
C ALA A 485 -0.64 12.90 13.79
N GLY A 486 0.29 13.67 14.38
CA GLY A 486 1.28 13.17 15.32
C GLY A 486 2.52 12.55 14.66
N LEU A 487 2.66 12.64 13.33
CA LEU A 487 3.82 12.10 12.63
C LEU A 487 4.99 13.08 12.70
N TRP A 488 6.19 12.55 12.91
CA TRP A 488 7.42 13.33 12.91
C TRP A 488 8.07 13.36 11.52
N TRP A 489 8.64 14.52 11.20
CA TRP A 489 9.31 14.80 9.95
C TRP A 489 10.64 15.48 10.21
N GLU A 490 11.64 15.17 9.38
CA GLU A 490 12.92 15.84 9.30
C GLU A 490 13.00 16.61 7.99
N ARG A 491 13.56 17.81 8.03
CA ARG A 491 13.96 18.55 6.84
C ARG A 491 15.38 19.06 7.05
N ASP A 492 16.28 18.71 6.15
CA ASP A 492 17.68 19.17 6.18
C ASP A 492 17.93 20.18 5.06
N GLY A 493 18.09 21.45 5.44
CA GLY A 493 18.19 22.57 4.50
C GLY A 493 16.99 22.63 3.56
N GLN A 494 17.26 22.60 2.25
CA GLN A 494 16.23 22.62 1.20
C GLN A 494 15.82 21.22 0.69
N ALA A 495 16.30 20.15 1.32
CA ALA A 495 15.93 18.79 0.95
C ALA A 495 14.42 18.53 1.14
N LEU A 496 13.90 17.48 0.50
CA LEU A 496 12.52 17.04 0.71
C LEU A 496 12.36 16.54 2.16
N PRO A 497 11.26 16.88 2.86
CA PRO A 497 11.02 16.36 4.19
C PRO A 497 10.92 14.83 4.20
N THR A 498 11.58 14.21 5.17
CA THR A 498 11.63 12.77 5.39
C THR A 498 10.88 12.42 6.67
N ARG A 499 10.14 11.31 6.69
CA ARG A 499 9.41 10.89 7.89
C ARG A 499 10.39 10.30 8.93
N LEU A 500 10.31 10.76 10.17
CA LEU A 500 11.01 10.21 11.33
C LEU A 500 10.09 9.23 12.06
N LEU A 501 10.29 7.95 11.81
CA LEU A 501 9.39 6.88 12.24
C LEU A 501 9.35 6.69 13.77
N ASN A 502 10.50 6.84 14.44
CA ASN A 502 10.62 6.70 15.90
C ASN A 502 10.52 8.04 16.66
N GLY A 503 10.15 9.12 15.97
CA GLY A 503 10.32 10.49 16.48
C GLY A 503 11.81 10.88 16.65
N PRO A 504 12.09 12.08 17.17
CA PRO A 504 13.45 12.51 17.45
C PRO A 504 14.09 11.59 18.50
N SER A 505 15.32 11.14 18.28
CA SER A 505 16.16 10.72 19.41
C SER A 505 16.20 11.85 20.45
N GLN A 506 16.30 11.53 21.75
CA GLN A 506 16.54 12.57 22.74
C GLN A 506 17.75 13.40 22.26
N PRO A 507 17.68 14.74 22.31
CA PRO A 507 18.72 15.59 21.76
C PRO A 507 20.05 15.18 22.37
N ASP A 508 21.08 15.07 21.53
CA ASP A 508 22.45 15.00 22.04
C ASP A 508 22.63 16.22 22.94
N PRO A 509 22.92 16.04 24.26
CA PRO A 509 23.09 17.16 25.17
C PRO A 509 24.25 18.08 24.75
N ARG A 510 25.02 17.73 23.71
CA ARG A 510 25.98 18.61 23.04
C ARG A 510 25.88 18.46 21.52
N PRO A 511 25.12 19.34 20.83
CA PRO A 511 25.18 19.44 19.38
C PRO A 511 26.44 20.23 19.02
N GLU A 512 27.59 19.55 19.06
CA GLU A 512 28.88 20.14 18.63
C GLU A 512 29.07 20.04 17.11
#